data_AF-A0A7V7E9Z0-F1
#
_entry.id   AF-A0A7V7E9Z0-F1
#
_cell.length_a   1.000
_cell.length_b   1.000
_cell.length_c   1.000
_cell.angle_alpha   90.00
_cell.angle_beta   90.00
_cell.angle_gamma   90.00
#
_symmetry.space_group_name_H-M   'P 1'
#
loop_
_entity.id
_entity.type
_entity.pdbx_description
1 polymer ?
#
loop_
_entity_poly.entity_id
_entity_poly.type
_entity_poly.pdbx_seq_one_letter_code
_entity_poly.pdbx_strand_id
1 'polypeptide(L)'
;EMRFPVLVERFAIRRGSGGRGRRSGGDGVIRRLRFRRAMTVAILSNRRRIRPFGLAGGGDGLAGANRVERADGSVLELPGTARVEVAAGDAVVIETPGGGGYGRI
;
A
#
# COMPACT_ATOMS: atom_id res chain seq x y z
N GLU A 1 6.74 10.92 13.22
CA GLU A 1 6.93 11.85 12.09
C GLU A 1 8.16 12.76 12.23
N MET A 2 8.65 13.08 13.43
CA MET A 2 9.75 14.05 13.61
C MET A 2 11.17 13.59 13.20
N ARG A 3 11.40 12.33 12.82
CA ARG A 3 12.75 11.78 12.59
C ARG A 3 13.22 11.77 11.13
N PHE A 4 12.33 12.04 10.18
CA PHE A 4 12.67 12.01 8.76
C PHE A 4 12.07 13.23 8.07
N PRO A 5 12.78 13.85 7.10
CA PRO A 5 12.30 15.02 6.36
C PRO A 5 11.23 14.61 5.34
N VAL A 6 10.10 14.11 5.83
CA VAL A 6 8.94 13.67 5.05
C VAL A 6 7.66 14.36 5.53
N LEU A 7 6.70 14.51 4.62
CA LEU A 7 5.33 14.97 4.90
C LEU A 7 4.37 13.80 4.67
N VAL A 8 3.54 13.46 5.65
CA VAL A 8 2.40 12.55 5.42
C VAL A 8 1.29 13.33 4.71
N GLU A 9 1.17 13.13 3.41
CA GLU A 9 0.15 13.80 2.60
C GLU A 9 -1.19 13.06 2.61
N ARG A 10 -1.13 11.74 2.83
CA ARG A 10 -2.32 10.93 2.97
C ARG A 10 -2.07 9.79 3.94
N PHE A 11 -3.02 9.62 4.84
CA PHE A 11 -3.18 8.40 5.63
C PHE A 11 -4.67 8.11 5.74
N ALA A 12 -5.15 7.15 4.95
CA ALA A 12 -6.58 6.89 4.83
C ALA A 12 -6.86 5.40 4.71
N ILE A 13 -8.09 5.00 5.03
CA ILE A 13 -8.60 3.66 4.77
C ILE A 13 -8.64 3.42 3.25
N ARG A 14 -8.13 2.27 2.81
CA ARG A 14 -8.21 1.79 1.42
C ARG A 14 -9.56 1.11 1.22
N ARG A 15 -10.62 1.92 1.15
CA ARG A 15 -12.00 1.44 1.11
C ARG A 15 -12.24 0.43 -0.01
N GLY A 16 -12.86 -0.69 0.33
CA GLY A 16 -13.19 -1.77 -0.63
C GLY A 16 -12.00 -2.66 -1.00
N SER A 17 -10.92 -2.65 -0.23
CA SER A 17 -9.82 -3.59 -0.41
C SER A 17 -10.02 -4.91 0.32
N GLY A 18 -10.89 -4.95 1.33
CA GLY A 18 -11.31 -6.17 2.00
C GLY A 18 -12.17 -7.05 1.09
N GLY A 19 -11.94 -8.35 1.16
CA GLY A 19 -12.74 -9.34 0.45
C GLY A 19 -14.17 -9.39 0.97
N ARG A 20 -15.14 -9.51 0.06
CA ARG A 20 -16.56 -9.56 0.42
C ARG A 20 -16.93 -10.92 1.02
N GLY A 21 -17.75 -10.92 2.06
CA GLY A 21 -18.34 -12.14 2.63
C GLY A 21 -19.47 -11.79 3.60
N ARG A 22 -20.12 -12.79 4.20
CA ARG A 22 -21.01 -12.57 5.37
C ARG A 22 -20.31 -11.80 6.47
N ARG A 23 -19.02 -12.04 6.64
CA ARG A 23 -18.09 -11.17 7.36
C ARG A 23 -17.05 -10.67 6.36
N SER A 24 -17.12 -9.39 5.99
CA SER A 24 -16.13 -8.80 5.09
C SER A 24 -14.76 -8.76 5.74
N GLY A 25 -13.72 -8.96 4.94
CA GLY A 25 -12.34 -8.73 5.37
C GLY A 25 -12.11 -7.25 5.64
N GLY A 26 -11.16 -6.95 6.53
CA GLY A 26 -10.78 -5.57 6.84
C GLY A 26 -10.13 -4.88 5.65
N ASP A 27 -10.46 -3.60 5.44
CA ASP A 27 -9.77 -2.76 4.47
C ASP A 27 -8.34 -2.45 4.93
N GLY A 28 -7.42 -2.37 3.97
CA GLY A 28 -6.08 -1.86 4.19
C GLY A 28 -6.06 -0.34 4.37
N VAL A 29 -4.86 0.24 4.28
CA VAL A 29 -4.62 1.67 4.36
C VAL A 29 -3.79 2.14 3.17
N ILE A 30 -3.98 3.41 2.81
CA ILE A 30 -3.16 4.13 1.83
C ILE A 30 -2.35 5.16 2.60
N ARG A 31 -1.02 5.09 2.46
CA ARG A 31 -0.08 6.08 2.99
C ARG A 31 0.68 6.72 1.85
N ARG A 32 0.68 8.05 1.78
CA ARG A 32 1.47 8.84 0.83
C ARG A 32 2.44 9.72 1.60
N LEU A 33 3.73 9.49 1.38
CA LEU A 33 4.82 10.16 2.08
C LEU A 33 5.62 10.97 1.07
N ARG A 34 5.58 12.30 1.16
CA ARG A 34 6.40 13.17 0.32
C ARG A 34 7.73 13.46 0.95
N PHE A 35 8.80 13.29 0.20
CA PHE A 35 10.17 13.50 0.65
C PHE A 35 10.59 14.95 0.43
N ARG A 36 11.20 15.56 1.44
CA ARG A 36 11.67 16.96 1.39
C ARG A 36 13.17 17.07 1.12
N ARG A 37 13.88 15.95 1.09
CA ARG A 37 15.33 15.82 0.80
C ARG A 37 15.56 14.49 0.10
N ALA A 38 16.71 14.36 -0.56
CA ALA A 38 17.12 13.09 -1.16
C ALA A 38 17.35 12.03 -0.06
N MET A 39 16.86 10.80 -0.28
CA MET A 39 16.93 9.70 0.68
C MET A 39 16.92 8.35 -0.03
N THR A 40 17.45 7.32 0.62
CA THR A 40 17.15 5.93 0.23
C THR A 40 15.92 5.43 0.99
N VAL A 41 14.97 4.84 0.26
CA VAL A 41 13.82 4.14 0.84
C VAL A 41 14.01 2.64 0.67
N ALA A 42 13.86 1.89 1.76
CA ALA A 42 13.76 0.44 1.74
C ALA A 42 12.33 0.01 2.06
N ILE A 43 11.75 -0.86 1.23
CA ILE A 43 10.42 -1.43 1.42
C ILE A 43 10.58 -2.92 1.68
N LEU A 44 9.94 -3.38 2.75
CA LEU A 44 9.73 -4.79 3.06
C LEU A 44 8.24 -4.99 3.32
N SER A 45 7.58 -5.69 2.41
CA SER A 45 6.14 -5.83 2.42
C SER A 45 5.69 -7.12 1.73
N ASN A 46 4.69 -7.76 2.33
CA ASN A 46 4.14 -9.02 1.84
C ASN A 46 2.82 -8.80 1.11
N ARG A 47 2.27 -9.88 0.51
CA ARG A 47 0.97 -9.87 -0.18
C ARG A 47 0.87 -8.82 -1.30
N ARG A 48 1.94 -8.68 -2.09
CA ARG A 48 2.00 -7.82 -3.30
C ARG A 48 1.68 -8.57 -4.60
N ARG A 49 1.75 -9.89 -4.57
CA ARG A 49 1.41 -10.78 -5.69
C ARG A 49 0.27 -11.73 -5.31
N ILE A 50 0.44 -12.43 -4.19
CA ILE A 50 -0.56 -13.37 -3.68
C ILE A 50 -1.53 -12.60 -2.76
N ARG A 51 -2.80 -12.58 -3.15
CA ARG A 51 -3.89 -11.95 -2.40
C ARG A 51 -4.16 -12.68 -1.08
N PRO A 52 -4.61 -11.99 -0.03
CA PRO A 52 -5.20 -12.65 1.14
C PRO A 52 -6.50 -13.35 0.74
N PHE A 53 -6.53 -14.67 0.89
CA PHE A 53 -7.64 -15.49 0.39
C PHE A 53 -8.87 -15.38 1.28
N GLY A 54 -10.05 -15.43 0.66
CA GLY A 54 -11.32 -15.58 1.37
C GLY A 54 -11.55 -17.02 1.85
N LEU A 55 -12.48 -17.18 2.80
CA LEU A 55 -12.80 -18.45 3.45
C LEU A 55 -14.29 -18.78 3.33
N ALA A 56 -14.62 -20.07 3.27
CA ALA A 56 -16.00 -20.57 3.23
C ALA A 56 -16.89 -19.89 2.16
N GLY A 57 -16.32 -19.62 0.97
CA GLY A 57 -17.00 -18.93 -0.12
C GLY A 57 -17.00 -17.40 -0.03
N GLY A 58 -16.27 -16.81 0.93
CA GLY A 58 -15.92 -15.40 0.91
C GLY A 58 -14.88 -15.08 -0.17
N GLY A 59 -14.88 -13.85 -0.67
CA GLY A 59 -13.94 -13.38 -1.69
C GLY A 59 -12.60 -12.96 -1.11
N ASP A 60 -11.59 -12.93 -1.96
CA ASP A 60 -10.23 -12.51 -1.62
C ASP A 60 -10.15 -11.00 -1.36
N GLY A 61 -9.25 -10.61 -0.46
CA GLY A 61 -8.83 -9.22 -0.33
C GLY A 61 -7.95 -8.81 -1.50
N LEU A 62 -7.91 -7.51 -1.80
CA LEU A 62 -6.98 -6.97 -2.78
C LEU A 62 -5.53 -7.11 -2.29
N ALA A 63 -4.62 -7.41 -3.21
CA ALA A 63 -3.19 -7.33 -2.94
C ALA A 63 -2.79 -5.88 -2.61
N GLY A 64 -1.72 -5.73 -1.84
CA GLY A 64 -1.10 -4.43 -1.64
C GLY A 64 -0.32 -3.99 -2.88
N ALA A 65 0.02 -2.71 -2.94
CA ALA A 65 0.83 -2.11 -3.99
C ALA A 65 1.79 -1.08 -3.39
N ASN A 66 2.93 -0.86 -4.04
CA ASN A 66 3.91 0.14 -3.66
C ASN A 66 4.35 0.86 -4.92
N ARG A 67 4.51 2.18 -4.87
CA ARG A 67 5.08 2.95 -5.98
C ARG A 67 5.80 4.20 -5.50
N VAL A 68 6.66 4.74 -6.35
CA VAL A 68 7.17 6.12 -6.26
C VAL A 68 6.48 6.95 -7.31
N GLU A 69 5.83 8.03 -6.87
CA GLU A 69 5.39 9.14 -7.73
C GLU A 69 6.52 10.17 -7.74
N ARG A 70 7.17 10.35 -8.89
CA ARG A 70 8.29 11.28 -9.04
C ARG A 70 7.79 12.72 -9.16
N ALA A 71 8.64 13.68 -8.80
CA ALA A 71 8.32 15.11 -8.92
C ALA A 71 8.04 15.54 -10.37
N ASP A 72 8.58 14.83 -11.36
CA ASP A 72 8.32 15.04 -12.80
C ASP A 72 7.00 14.42 -13.29
N GLY A 73 6.25 13.76 -12.39
CA GLY A 73 4.98 13.09 -12.69
C GLY A 73 5.11 11.64 -13.14
N SER A 74 6.33 11.12 -13.36
CA SER A 74 6.53 9.70 -13.67
C SER A 74 6.23 8.81 -12.47
N VAL A 75 5.84 7.56 -12.74
CA VAL A 75 5.50 6.58 -11.71
C VAL A 75 6.37 5.34 -11.86
N LEU A 76 7.01 4.95 -10.75
CA LEU A 76 7.78 3.71 -10.65
C LEU A 76 7.07 2.74 -9.70
N GLU A 77 6.49 1.68 -10.24
CA GLU A 77 5.95 0.58 -9.44
C GLU A 77 7.08 -0.19 -8.75
N LEU A 78 6.84 -0.58 -7.49
CA LEU A 78 7.82 -1.27 -6.67
C LEU A 78 7.31 -2.65 -6.22
N PRO A 79 8.16 -3.69 -6.22
CA PRO A 79 7.80 -4.99 -5.67
C PRO A 79 7.65 -4.96 -4.14
N GLY A 80 7.38 -6.13 -3.55
CA GLY A 80 7.24 -6.29 -2.10
C GLY A 80 8.52 -5.99 -1.32
N THR A 81 9.68 -6.28 -1.93
CA THR A 81 11.01 -5.98 -1.38
C THR A 81 11.75 -5.11 -2.38
N ALA A 82 12.08 -3.88 -2.00
CA ALA A 82 12.73 -2.94 -2.88
C ALA A 82 13.63 -1.97 -2.12
N ARG A 83 14.66 -1.46 -2.80
CA ARG A 83 15.44 -0.31 -2.39
C ARG A 83 15.39 0.72 -3.53
N VAL A 84 15.08 1.97 -3.22
CA VAL A 84 14.95 3.03 -4.23
C VAL A 84 15.47 4.35 -3.68
N GLU A 85 16.19 5.09 -4.52
CA GLU A 85 16.55 6.48 -4.24
C GLU A 85 15.38 7.40 -4.60
N VAL A 86 15.07 8.33 -3.72
CA VAL A 86 14.05 9.38 -3.92
C VAL A 86 14.69 10.75 -3.79
N ALA A 87 14.21 11.71 -4.58
CA ALA A 87 14.61 13.10 -4.52
C ALA A 87 13.63 13.93 -3.67
N ALA A 88 13.97 15.19 -3.41
CA ALA A 88 13.01 16.12 -2.85
C ALA A 88 11.84 16.33 -3.84
N GLY A 89 10.62 16.26 -3.34
CA GLY A 89 9.39 16.36 -4.15
C GLY A 89 8.77 15.01 -4.52
N ASP A 90 9.56 13.94 -4.57
CA ASP A 90 9.05 12.58 -4.81
C ASP A 90 8.14 12.13 -3.65
N ALA A 91 7.18 11.26 -3.96
CA ALA A 91 6.32 10.64 -2.97
C ALA A 91 6.33 9.12 -3.07
N VAL A 92 6.48 8.44 -1.93
CA VAL A 92 6.25 7.00 -1.85
C VAL A 92 4.80 6.76 -1.44
N VAL A 93 4.10 5.95 -2.22
CA VAL A 93 2.74 5.50 -1.92
C VAL A 93 2.75 4.02 -1.57
N ILE A 94 2.18 3.72 -0.41
CA ILE A 94 2.03 2.36 0.11
C ILE A 94 0.55 2.09 0.28
N GLU A 95 0.06 1.08 -0.43
CA GLU A 95 -1.27 0.52 -0.29
C GLU A 95 -1.15 -0.85 0.36
N THR A 96 -1.61 -1.00 1.59
CA THR A 96 -1.57 -2.29 2.26
C THR A 96 -2.66 -3.21 1.69
N PRO A 97 -2.45 -4.54 1.71
CA PRO A 97 -3.49 -5.49 1.32
C PRO A 97 -4.71 -5.34 2.23
N GLY A 98 -5.88 -5.72 1.71
CA GLY A 98 -7.07 -5.98 2.53
C GLY A 98 -7.11 -7.43 2.98
N GLY A 99 -7.91 -7.75 4.00
CA GLY A 99 -8.15 -9.12 4.46
C GLY A 99 -9.13 -9.87 3.54
N GLY A 100 -9.07 -11.21 3.53
CA GLY A 100 -10.09 -12.03 2.88
C GLY A 100 -11.41 -12.01 3.65
N GLY A 101 -12.53 -12.12 2.92
CA GLY A 101 -13.86 -12.24 3.51
C GLY A 101 -14.18 -13.67 3.93
N TYR A 102 -15.19 -13.82 4.80
CA TYR A 102 -15.69 -15.12 5.25
C TYR A 102 -17.17 -15.30 4.91
N GLY A 103 -17.50 -16.45 4.34
CA GLY A 103 -18.88 -16.88 4.07
C GLY A 103 -19.47 -16.27 2.79
N ARG A 104 -20.26 -17.07 2.06
CA ARG A 104 -20.98 -16.63 0.85
C ARG A 104 -22.07 -15.60 1.18
N ILE A 105 -22.10 -14.50 0.43
CA ILE A 105 -23.16 -13.48 0.43
C ILE A 105 -24.33 -13.98 -0.40
#